data_AF-A0AAW5DBG2-F1
#
_entry.id   AF-A0AAW5DBG2-F1
#
_cell.length_a   1.000
_cell.length_b   1.000
_cell.length_c   1.000
_cell.angle_alpha   90.00
_cell.angle_beta   90.00
_cell.angle_gamma   90.00
#
_symmetry.space_group_name_H-M   'P 1'
#
loop_
_entity.id
_entity.type
_entity.pdbx_description
1 polymer ?
#
loop_
_entity_poly.entity_id
_entity_poly.type
_entity_poly.pdbx_seq_one_letter_code
_entity_poly.pdbx_strand_id
1 'polypeptide(L)'
;MNNPVIKLSTLLMLSALLAACGDDGDTGPQGPAGPQGEAGTDGQDGTDGQDGSDGQDGINGNSAVYTVQITNLTYSQPFAPAAVILHESGFHSFNEGEPASMGIEIMAEGGDPSMVITEAMDSTDFLDAQNSGGILGPRSMGAELTLVVPELDADDLRLTVTTMLVNTNDAFTGLNAANVSNMAVGDIKTFMTVTWDAGTEANTETAATMPGPAASAAGGGGEAAGYDVVRDDLADAVRLHQGVVTSANADDPSREGLSTSVLTEAHRFDFPTSRVVITRTR
;
A
#
# COMPACT_ATOMS: atom_id res chain seq x y z
N MET A 1 38.55 -39.99 45.79
CA MET A 1 37.58 -39.65 44.73
C MET A 1 38.13 -38.42 44.05
N ASN A 2 38.56 -38.54 42.79
CA ASN A 2 39.46 -37.57 42.18
C ASN A 2 38.76 -36.74 41.09
N ASN A 3 38.97 -35.43 41.15
CA ASN A 3 38.90 -34.49 40.01
C ASN A 3 40.20 -34.59 39.16
N PRO A 4 40.41 -33.84 38.05
CA PRO A 4 39.47 -33.11 37.17
C PRO A 4 39.70 -33.31 35.63
N VAL A 5 38.76 -32.72 34.86
CA VAL A 5 38.77 -32.15 33.48
C VAL A 5 40.09 -32.03 32.65
N ILE A 6 39.99 -32.28 31.31
CA ILE A 6 40.50 -31.49 30.12
C ILE A 6 40.94 -32.37 28.91
N LYS A 7 40.78 -31.80 27.70
CA LYS A 7 40.75 -32.32 26.31
C LYS A 7 42.12 -32.70 25.65
N LEU A 8 42.00 -33.35 24.47
CA LEU A 8 42.75 -33.13 23.19
C LEU A 8 43.93 -34.05 22.83
N SER A 9 43.79 -34.85 21.75
CA SER A 9 44.76 -35.06 20.61
C SER A 9 44.51 -36.38 19.83
N THR A 10 44.23 -36.48 18.52
CA THR A 10 45.01 -36.34 17.25
C THR A 10 45.91 -37.52 16.74
N LEU A 11 45.63 -37.96 15.49
CA LEU A 11 46.57 -38.18 14.35
C LEU A 11 47.25 -39.57 14.01
N LEU A 12 46.91 -40.07 12.79
CA LEU A 12 47.71 -40.70 11.69
C LEU A 12 48.47 -42.06 11.71
N MET A 13 48.50 -42.65 10.48
CA MET A 13 49.50 -43.53 9.81
C MET A 13 49.58 -45.04 10.18
N LEU A 14 50.17 -45.96 9.39
CA LEU A 14 50.23 -46.27 7.92
C LEU A 14 51.20 -47.49 7.74
N SER A 15 50.99 -48.39 6.75
CA SER A 15 51.97 -49.39 6.18
C SER A 15 52.52 -50.53 7.09
N ALA A 16 53.00 -51.72 6.62
CA ALA A 16 52.88 -52.49 5.35
C ALA A 16 53.52 -53.92 5.48
N LEU A 17 53.64 -54.68 4.36
CA LEU A 17 54.31 -55.99 4.09
C LEU A 17 53.57 -57.28 4.56
N LEU A 18 53.43 -58.35 3.75
CA LEU A 18 54.49 -59.21 3.17
C LEU A 18 54.13 -59.85 1.78
N ALA A 19 55.07 -60.61 1.19
CA ALA A 19 55.10 -61.14 -0.19
C ALA A 19 55.76 -62.56 -0.24
N ALA A 20 55.69 -63.43 -1.26
CA ALA A 20 54.87 -63.62 -2.49
C ALA A 20 55.27 -64.99 -3.15
N CYS A 21 55.01 -65.22 -4.46
CA CYS A 21 55.53 -66.27 -5.40
C CYS A 21 54.53 -67.35 -5.91
N GLY A 22 54.61 -67.66 -7.21
CA GLY A 22 53.98 -68.82 -7.89
C GLY A 22 53.38 -68.47 -9.26
N ASP A 23 53.90 -69.04 -10.36
CA ASP A 23 53.57 -68.68 -11.76
C ASP A 23 53.10 -69.91 -12.60
N ASP A 24 52.71 -69.66 -13.86
CA ASP A 24 52.48 -70.58 -15.00
C ASP A 24 51.14 -71.37 -15.13
N GLY A 25 50.40 -71.09 -16.23
CA GLY A 25 49.80 -72.16 -17.08
C GLY A 25 48.28 -72.15 -17.37
N ASP A 26 47.84 -71.38 -18.38
CA ASP A 26 46.43 -71.40 -18.86
C ASP A 26 46.00 -72.66 -19.64
N THR A 27 44.70 -72.96 -19.64
CA THR A 27 44.02 -73.80 -20.64
C THR A 27 42.67 -73.18 -21.01
N GLY A 28 42.31 -73.27 -22.30
CA GLY A 28 41.52 -72.24 -23.01
C GLY A 28 40.05 -71.99 -22.61
N PRO A 29 39.49 -70.86 -23.07
CA PRO A 29 38.23 -70.31 -22.57
C PRO A 29 36.99 -71.11 -23.01
N GLN A 30 36.03 -71.22 -22.10
CA GLN A 30 34.65 -71.54 -22.43
C GLN A 30 34.06 -70.43 -23.32
N GLY A 31 33.26 -70.82 -24.33
CA GLY A 31 32.68 -69.88 -25.29
C GLY A 31 31.83 -68.78 -24.62
N PRO A 32 31.75 -67.58 -25.22
CA PRO A 32 31.04 -66.46 -24.64
C PRO A 32 29.57 -66.80 -24.38
N ALA A 33 29.02 -66.30 -23.27
CA ALA A 33 27.58 -66.32 -23.05
C ALA A 33 26.86 -65.63 -24.22
N GLY A 34 25.69 -66.15 -24.59
CA GLY A 34 24.86 -65.52 -25.62
C GLY A 34 24.55 -64.07 -25.23
N PRO A 35 24.39 -63.16 -26.21
CA PRO A 35 24.08 -61.77 -25.92
C PRO A 35 22.81 -61.68 -25.08
N GLN A 36 22.83 -60.79 -24.07
CA GLN A 36 21.65 -60.45 -23.30
C GLN A 36 20.56 -59.97 -24.27
N GLY A 37 19.32 -60.43 -24.07
CA GLY A 37 18.18 -59.98 -24.86
C GLY A 37 18.05 -58.45 -24.81
N GLU A 38 17.63 -57.85 -25.92
CA GLU A 38 17.42 -56.41 -26.03
C GLU A 38 16.48 -55.93 -24.91
N ALA A 39 16.79 -54.76 -24.35
CA ALA A 39 15.92 -54.14 -23.35
C ALA A 39 14.54 -53.86 -23.99
N GLY A 40 13.47 -54.06 -23.23
CA GLY A 40 12.14 -53.66 -23.67
C GLY A 40 12.12 -52.16 -23.97
N THR A 41 11.46 -51.75 -25.05
CA THR A 41 11.33 -50.32 -25.36
C THR A 41 10.53 -49.61 -24.29
N ASP A 42 10.94 -48.40 -23.95
CA ASP A 42 10.18 -47.53 -23.05
C ASP A 42 8.75 -47.33 -23.58
N GLY A 43 7.81 -47.11 -22.65
CA GLY A 43 6.43 -46.77 -23.01
C GLY A 43 6.40 -45.44 -23.78
N GLN A 44 5.47 -45.31 -24.73
CA GLN A 44 5.27 -44.04 -25.41
C GLN A 44 4.76 -42.99 -24.40
N ASP A 45 5.36 -41.80 -24.43
CA ASP A 45 4.86 -40.65 -23.67
C ASP A 45 3.41 -40.34 -24.06
N GLY A 46 2.64 -39.83 -23.11
CA GLY A 46 1.30 -39.34 -23.38
C GLY A 46 1.33 -38.16 -24.34
N THR A 47 0.30 -38.01 -25.17
CA THR A 47 0.14 -36.79 -25.98
C THR A 47 -0.07 -35.59 -25.07
N ASP A 48 0.63 -34.49 -25.36
CA ASP A 48 0.38 -33.20 -24.72
C ASP A 48 -1.09 -32.80 -24.83
N GLY A 49 -1.58 -32.06 -23.83
CA GLY A 49 -2.90 -31.45 -23.89
C GLY A 49 -2.97 -30.43 -25.04
N GLN A 50 -4.16 -30.22 -25.59
CA GLN A 50 -4.37 -29.10 -26.51
C GLN A 50 -4.23 -27.79 -25.74
N ASP A 51 -3.46 -26.86 -26.29
CA ASP A 51 -3.42 -25.48 -25.80
C ASP A 51 -4.85 -24.89 -25.79
N GLY A 52 -5.11 -24.02 -24.82
CA GLY A 52 -6.33 -23.23 -24.82
C GLY A 52 -6.37 -22.32 -26.05
N SER A 53 -7.58 -21.98 -26.53
CA SER A 53 -7.71 -20.94 -27.54
C SER A 53 -7.18 -19.61 -27.00
N ASP A 54 -6.35 -18.92 -27.79
CA ASP A 54 -5.93 -17.56 -27.49
C ASP A 54 -7.14 -16.68 -27.14
N GLY A 55 -6.97 -15.81 -26.14
CA GLY A 55 -7.94 -14.76 -25.86
C GLY A 55 -8.09 -13.84 -27.08
N GLN A 56 -9.25 -13.23 -27.26
CA GLN A 56 -9.40 -12.23 -28.31
C GLN A 56 -8.47 -11.05 -28.03
N ASP A 57 -7.66 -10.66 -29.02
CA ASP A 57 -6.86 -9.44 -28.97
C ASP A 57 -7.77 -8.26 -28.63
N GLY A 58 -7.46 -7.56 -27.54
CA GLY A 58 -8.14 -6.32 -27.18
C GLY A 58 -8.00 -5.31 -28.32
N ILE A 59 -9.11 -4.65 -28.66
CA ILE A 59 -9.09 -3.55 -29.64
C ILE A 59 -8.04 -2.53 -29.19
N ASN A 60 -7.20 -2.06 -30.13
CA ASN A 60 -6.32 -0.91 -29.93
C ASN A 60 -7.17 0.37 -29.79
N GLY A 61 -7.86 0.50 -28.65
CA GLY A 61 -8.74 1.60 -28.35
C GLY A 61 -7.97 2.89 -28.20
N ASN A 62 -8.57 4.00 -28.62
CA ASN A 62 -8.19 5.29 -28.08
C ASN A 62 -8.27 5.20 -26.55
N SER A 63 -7.36 5.89 -25.88
CA SER A 63 -7.35 6.05 -24.44
C SER A 63 -7.35 7.53 -24.13
N ALA A 64 -8.18 7.94 -23.18
CA ALA A 64 -8.11 9.26 -22.60
C ALA A 64 -6.97 9.28 -21.57
N VAL A 65 -6.21 10.38 -21.50
CA VAL A 65 -5.12 10.55 -20.53
C VAL A 65 -5.39 11.78 -19.70
N TYR A 66 -5.23 11.64 -18.39
CA TYR A 66 -5.45 12.70 -17.43
C TYR A 66 -4.18 12.94 -16.61
N THR A 67 -3.86 14.20 -16.32
CA THR A 67 -2.94 14.54 -15.22
C THR A 67 -3.74 15.03 -14.03
N VAL A 68 -3.41 14.54 -12.84
CA VAL A 68 -3.97 14.97 -11.55
C VAL A 68 -2.87 15.56 -10.69
N GLN A 69 -3.12 16.72 -10.09
CA GLN A 69 -2.20 17.39 -9.18
C GLN A 69 -2.90 17.81 -7.90
N ILE A 70 -2.30 17.48 -6.76
CA ILE A 70 -2.78 17.82 -5.42
C ILE A 70 -1.96 18.98 -4.88
N THR A 71 -2.62 19.98 -4.29
CA THR A 71 -1.99 21.08 -3.54
C THR A 71 -2.44 21.03 -2.09
N ASN A 72 -1.50 20.94 -1.15
CA ASN A 72 -1.77 21.07 0.27
C ASN A 72 -1.87 22.57 0.63
N LEU A 73 -3.03 23.01 1.12
CA LEU A 73 -3.31 24.41 1.45
C LEU A 73 -3.10 24.74 2.93
N THR A 74 -2.91 23.72 3.77
CA THR A 74 -2.82 23.86 5.23
C THR A 74 -1.55 24.60 5.68
N TYR A 75 -1.54 25.10 6.93
CA TYR A 75 -0.38 25.78 7.50
C TYR A 75 0.70 24.81 8.02
N SER A 76 0.30 23.79 8.79
CA SER A 76 1.22 22.85 9.47
C SER A 76 0.72 21.39 9.49
N GLN A 77 -0.10 21.00 8.51
CA GLN A 77 -0.52 19.61 8.31
C GLN A 77 0.15 19.05 7.05
N PRO A 78 1.22 18.25 7.15
CA PRO A 78 1.69 17.46 6.01
C PRO A 78 0.57 16.52 5.55
N PHE A 79 0.53 16.21 4.27
CA PHE A 79 -0.35 15.15 3.77
C PHE A 79 0.46 13.87 3.56
N ALA A 80 -0.14 12.74 3.90
CA ALA A 80 0.41 11.42 3.60
C ALA A 80 0.42 11.16 2.08
N PRO A 81 1.07 10.07 1.60
CA PRO A 81 0.82 9.57 0.26
C PRO A 81 -0.69 9.47 -0.03
N ALA A 82 -1.12 9.97 -1.17
CA ALA A 82 -2.53 10.02 -1.57
C ALA A 82 -2.89 8.84 -2.48
N ALA A 83 -4.09 8.29 -2.30
CA ALA A 83 -4.75 7.54 -3.36
C ALA A 83 -5.33 8.53 -4.37
N VAL A 84 -5.11 8.28 -5.66
CA VAL A 84 -5.76 8.99 -6.77
C VAL A 84 -6.32 7.95 -7.71
N ILE A 85 -7.64 7.91 -7.86
CA ILE A 85 -8.38 6.82 -8.51
C ILE A 85 -9.31 7.41 -9.57
N LEU A 86 -9.24 6.88 -10.78
CA LEU A 86 -10.25 7.05 -11.82
C LEU A 86 -11.12 5.78 -11.90
N HIS A 87 -12.43 5.99 -11.92
CA HIS A 87 -13.44 4.92 -11.84
C HIS A 87 -14.77 5.37 -12.47
N GLU A 88 -15.69 4.44 -12.70
CA GLU A 88 -17.08 4.72 -13.08
C GLU A 88 -17.95 5.04 -11.84
N SER A 89 -19.22 5.41 -12.05
CA SER A 89 -20.06 5.96 -10.97
C SER A 89 -20.52 5.00 -9.87
N GLY A 90 -20.29 3.69 -9.97
CA GLY A 90 -20.63 2.74 -8.91
C GLY A 90 -19.71 2.81 -7.68
N PHE A 91 -18.43 3.14 -7.86
CA PHE A 91 -17.44 3.16 -6.77
C PHE A 91 -17.41 4.47 -5.98
N HIS A 92 -17.26 4.35 -4.66
CA HIS A 92 -17.03 5.44 -3.70
C HIS A 92 -16.07 4.91 -2.62
N SER A 93 -15.04 5.67 -2.23
CA SER A 93 -14.08 5.21 -1.20
C SER A 93 -14.60 5.37 0.24
N PHE A 94 -15.57 6.26 0.47
CA PHE A 94 -16.22 6.44 1.76
C PHE A 94 -17.65 6.97 1.58
N ASN A 95 -18.47 6.99 2.64
CA ASN A 95 -19.77 7.65 2.65
C ASN A 95 -19.96 8.38 3.99
N GLU A 96 -20.48 9.61 3.97
CA GLU A 96 -20.76 10.36 5.20
C GLU A 96 -21.88 9.67 6.00
N GLY A 97 -21.63 9.46 7.30
CA GLY A 97 -22.56 8.78 8.21
C GLY A 97 -22.48 7.25 8.20
N GLU A 98 -21.62 6.66 7.37
CA GLU A 98 -21.32 5.22 7.37
C GLU A 98 -19.93 4.94 7.97
N PRO A 99 -19.67 3.75 8.53
CA PRO A 99 -18.33 3.39 9.02
C PRO A 99 -17.25 3.46 7.94
N ALA A 100 -16.04 3.86 8.31
CA ALA A 100 -14.89 3.84 7.42
C ALA A 100 -14.62 2.42 6.89
N SER A 101 -14.21 2.31 5.62
CA SER A 101 -13.62 1.07 5.10
C SER A 101 -12.26 0.82 5.76
N MET A 102 -11.78 -0.42 5.71
CA MET A 102 -10.45 -0.78 6.22
C MET A 102 -9.35 0.00 5.48
N GLY A 103 -9.52 0.26 4.18
CA GLY A 103 -8.65 1.13 3.41
C GLY A 103 -8.64 2.56 3.93
N ILE A 104 -9.80 3.16 4.20
CA ILE A 104 -9.88 4.53 4.73
C ILE A 104 -9.28 4.62 6.13
N GLU A 105 -9.58 3.67 7.02
CA GLU A 105 -9.05 3.57 8.39
C GLU A 105 -7.52 3.50 8.39
N ILE A 106 -6.93 2.52 7.72
CA ILE A 106 -5.46 2.37 7.59
C ILE A 106 -4.81 3.62 6.96
N MET A 107 -5.45 4.22 5.96
CA MET A 107 -4.95 5.41 5.29
C MET A 107 -5.05 6.66 6.18
N ALA A 108 -6.14 6.80 6.94
CA ALA A 108 -6.42 7.95 7.79
C ALA A 108 -5.62 7.95 9.09
N GLU A 109 -5.24 6.79 9.63
CA GLU A 109 -4.44 6.64 10.86
C GLU A 109 -2.94 6.42 10.56
N GLY A 110 -2.63 5.56 9.58
CA GLY A 110 -1.26 5.17 9.24
C GLY A 110 -0.64 5.94 8.07
N GLY A 111 -1.45 6.64 7.27
CA GLY A 111 -0.99 7.33 6.07
C GLY A 111 -0.67 6.42 4.87
N ASP A 112 -1.07 5.15 4.87
CA ASP A 112 -0.86 4.23 3.74
C ASP A 112 -2.12 4.11 2.85
N PRO A 113 -2.14 4.70 1.64
CA PRO A 113 -3.27 4.61 0.72
C PRO A 113 -3.39 3.26 -0.01
N SER A 114 -2.44 2.32 0.18
CA SER A 114 -2.36 1.10 -0.62
C SER A 114 -3.60 0.22 -0.52
N MET A 115 -4.25 0.14 0.65
CA MET A 115 -5.49 -0.60 0.79
C MET A 115 -6.71 0.14 0.18
N VAL A 116 -6.77 1.47 0.21
CA VAL A 116 -7.80 2.24 -0.54
C VAL A 116 -7.72 1.95 -2.04
N ILE A 117 -6.50 1.86 -2.58
CA ILE A 117 -6.27 1.53 -3.99
C ILE A 117 -6.65 0.06 -4.27
N THR A 118 -6.40 -0.86 -3.34
CA THR A 118 -6.80 -2.28 -3.47
C THR A 118 -8.31 -2.44 -3.45
N GLU A 119 -9.02 -1.79 -2.50
CA GLU A 119 -10.48 -1.75 -2.45
C GLU A 119 -11.10 -1.17 -3.72
N ALA A 120 -10.44 -0.19 -4.34
CA ALA A 120 -10.82 0.32 -5.65
C ALA A 120 -10.61 -0.73 -6.77
N MET A 121 -9.44 -1.37 -6.83
CA MET A 121 -9.09 -2.38 -7.85
C MET A 121 -9.99 -3.63 -7.80
N ASP A 122 -10.55 -3.96 -6.63
CA ASP A 122 -11.52 -5.05 -6.46
C ASP A 122 -12.95 -4.68 -6.96
N SER A 123 -13.21 -3.39 -7.25
CA SER A 123 -14.47 -2.93 -7.84
C SER A 123 -14.54 -3.19 -9.35
N THR A 124 -15.73 -3.52 -9.84
CA THR A 124 -16.01 -3.60 -11.28
C THR A 124 -15.99 -2.24 -11.99
N ASP A 125 -16.10 -1.13 -11.24
CA ASP A 125 -16.05 0.24 -11.76
C ASP A 125 -14.60 0.79 -11.90
N PHE A 126 -13.58 0.00 -11.56
CA PHE A 126 -12.19 0.45 -11.57
C PHE A 126 -11.65 0.69 -12.98
N LEU A 127 -10.93 1.81 -13.18
CA LEU A 127 -10.28 2.12 -14.46
C LEU A 127 -8.76 2.29 -14.32
N ASP A 128 -8.29 3.17 -13.42
CA ASP A 128 -6.86 3.36 -13.14
C ASP A 128 -6.64 3.99 -11.76
N ALA A 129 -5.47 3.78 -11.15
CA ALA A 129 -5.09 4.45 -9.91
C ALA A 129 -3.59 4.71 -9.80
N GLN A 130 -3.25 5.76 -9.05
CA GLN A 130 -1.89 6.14 -8.70
C GLN A 130 -1.79 6.41 -7.20
N ASN A 131 -0.70 5.95 -6.59
CA ASN A 131 -0.23 6.44 -5.30
C ASN A 131 0.65 7.67 -5.56
N SER A 132 0.43 8.80 -4.87
CA SER A 132 1.22 10.02 -5.09
C SER A 132 2.71 9.90 -4.73
N GLY A 133 3.09 8.84 -4.01
CA GLY A 133 4.39 8.74 -3.36
C GLY A 133 4.45 9.65 -2.12
N GLY A 134 5.67 9.94 -1.67
CA GLY A 134 5.96 10.49 -0.34
C GLY A 134 5.24 11.80 0.07
N ILE A 135 5.32 12.07 1.37
CA ILE A 135 4.62 13.14 2.10
C ILE A 135 4.63 14.49 1.36
N LEU A 136 3.43 15.04 1.13
CA LEU A 136 3.23 16.37 0.55
C LEU A 136 3.16 17.43 1.66
N GLY A 137 4.24 18.20 1.82
CA GLY A 137 4.37 19.18 2.91
C GLY A 137 3.34 20.31 2.88
N PRO A 138 3.15 21.04 4.00
CA PRO A 138 2.22 22.16 4.07
C PRO A 138 2.52 23.25 3.03
N ARG A 139 1.48 23.90 2.51
CA ARG A 139 1.56 24.97 1.48
C ARG A 139 2.35 24.59 0.22
N SER A 140 2.39 23.31 -0.13
CA SER A 140 3.14 22.80 -1.28
C SER A 140 2.25 22.13 -2.31
N MET A 141 2.80 21.95 -3.51
CA MET A 141 2.12 21.39 -4.67
C MET A 141 2.84 20.12 -5.08
N GLY A 142 2.09 19.03 -5.25
CA GLY A 142 2.62 17.73 -5.60
C GLY A 142 3.04 17.60 -7.06
N ALA A 143 3.64 16.46 -7.38
CA ALA A 143 3.86 16.06 -8.77
C ALA A 143 2.53 15.91 -9.52
N GLU A 144 2.59 15.99 -10.86
CA GLU A 144 1.49 15.55 -11.70
C GLU A 144 1.50 14.01 -11.81
N LEU A 145 0.39 13.38 -11.46
CA LEU A 145 0.16 11.95 -11.60
C LEU A 145 -0.58 11.72 -12.92
N THR A 146 -0.05 10.86 -13.77
CA THR A 146 -0.69 10.52 -15.05
C THR A 146 -1.56 9.29 -14.87
N LEU A 147 -2.83 9.37 -15.27
CA LEU A 147 -3.76 8.25 -15.32
C LEU A 147 -4.28 8.05 -16.74
N VAL A 148 -4.54 6.80 -17.11
CA VAL A 148 -4.93 6.40 -18.47
C VAL A 148 -6.13 5.48 -18.41
N VAL A 149 -7.22 5.87 -19.07
CA VAL A 149 -8.46 5.07 -19.14
C VAL A 149 -8.84 4.84 -20.61
N PRO A 150 -9.62 3.79 -20.94
CA PRO A 150 -10.20 3.66 -22.27
C PRO A 150 -11.07 4.87 -22.63
N GLU A 151 -11.06 5.28 -23.90
CA GLU A 151 -11.86 6.44 -24.37
C GLU A 151 -13.37 6.21 -24.19
N LEU A 152 -13.81 4.96 -24.20
CA LEU A 152 -15.22 4.60 -24.06
C LEU A 152 -15.77 4.90 -22.66
N ASP A 153 -14.93 4.87 -21.63
CA ASP A 153 -15.33 5.03 -20.23
C ASP A 153 -15.20 6.50 -19.78
N ALA A 154 -14.78 7.39 -20.70
CA ALA A 154 -14.62 8.82 -20.44
C ALA A 154 -15.97 9.57 -20.28
N ASP A 155 -17.11 8.94 -20.60
CA ASP A 155 -18.44 9.54 -20.52
C ASP A 155 -19.15 9.36 -19.16
N ASP A 156 -18.75 8.36 -18.36
CA ASP A 156 -19.10 8.22 -16.93
C ASP A 156 -17.92 8.34 -15.94
N LEU A 157 -16.77 8.83 -16.39
CA LEU A 157 -15.58 9.00 -15.55
C LEU A 157 -15.80 9.82 -14.25
N ARG A 158 -15.32 9.27 -13.13
CA ARG A 158 -15.24 9.87 -11.79
C ARG A 158 -13.80 9.92 -11.30
N LEU A 159 -13.52 10.90 -10.44
CA LEU A 159 -12.25 11.07 -9.75
C LEU A 159 -12.46 10.97 -8.24
N THR A 160 -11.74 10.07 -7.60
CA THR A 160 -11.59 9.99 -6.14
C THR A 160 -10.15 10.27 -5.76
N VAL A 161 -9.95 11.06 -4.72
CA VAL A 161 -8.62 11.40 -4.16
C VAL A 161 -8.74 11.41 -2.66
N THR A 162 -7.89 10.67 -1.94
CA THR A 162 -7.88 10.65 -0.46
C THR A 162 -6.46 10.68 0.10
N THR A 163 -6.23 11.44 1.17
CA THR A 163 -4.95 11.49 1.90
C THR A 163 -5.14 11.96 3.34
N MET A 164 -4.42 11.34 4.29
CA MET A 164 -4.37 11.73 5.70
C MET A 164 -3.71 13.10 5.92
N LEU A 165 -4.21 13.84 6.90
CA LEU A 165 -3.53 14.97 7.53
C LEU A 165 -2.62 14.44 8.64
N VAL A 166 -1.31 14.46 8.41
CA VAL A 166 -0.32 13.64 9.16
C VAL A 166 -0.15 14.05 10.64
N ASN A 167 -0.54 15.26 11.07
CA ASN A 167 -0.58 15.62 12.49
C ASN A 167 -2.04 15.63 13.00
N THR A 168 -2.73 14.50 12.80
CA THR A 168 -4.06 14.16 13.34
C THR A 168 -4.06 12.67 13.69
N ASN A 169 -5.07 12.20 14.41
CA ASN A 169 -5.32 10.77 14.68
C ASN A 169 -5.85 10.11 13.40
N ASP A 170 -7.10 10.39 13.02
CA ASP A 170 -7.81 9.73 11.90
C ASP A 170 -8.37 10.70 10.85
N ALA A 171 -7.80 11.91 10.73
CA ALA A 171 -8.31 12.91 9.80
C ALA A 171 -7.73 12.75 8.39
N PHE A 172 -8.62 12.71 7.40
CA PHE A 172 -8.23 12.67 5.99
C PHE A 172 -8.96 13.73 5.17
N THR A 173 -8.36 14.20 4.08
CA THR A 173 -9.03 15.06 3.11
C THR A 173 -9.23 14.32 1.80
N GLY A 174 -10.33 14.62 1.11
CA GLY A 174 -10.56 13.97 -0.17
C GLY A 174 -11.70 14.52 -1.03
N LEU A 175 -11.64 14.10 -2.30
CA LEU A 175 -12.75 14.06 -3.24
C LEU A 175 -13.25 12.62 -3.31
N ASN A 176 -14.56 12.44 -3.41
CA ASN A 176 -15.19 11.14 -3.55
C ASN A 176 -16.14 11.20 -4.75
N ALA A 177 -15.95 10.32 -5.73
CA ALA A 177 -16.73 10.22 -6.96
C ALA A 177 -17.00 11.57 -7.67
N ALA A 178 -16.01 12.47 -7.74
CA ALA A 178 -16.17 13.77 -8.38
C ALA A 178 -16.35 13.61 -9.90
N ASN A 179 -17.40 14.18 -10.48
CA ASN A 179 -17.66 14.04 -11.92
C ASN A 179 -16.60 14.76 -12.76
N VAL A 180 -15.80 13.96 -13.46
CA VAL A 180 -14.78 14.40 -14.43
C VAL A 180 -15.11 13.95 -15.86
N SER A 181 -16.28 13.36 -16.07
CA SER A 181 -16.68 12.83 -17.38
C SER A 181 -16.88 13.91 -18.44
N ASN A 182 -16.79 13.48 -19.70
CA ASN A 182 -16.96 14.28 -20.91
C ASN A 182 -16.04 15.52 -21.01
N MET A 183 -14.92 15.54 -20.29
CA MET A 183 -13.86 16.54 -20.49
C MET A 183 -13.30 16.42 -21.91
N ALA A 184 -13.18 17.55 -22.61
CA ALA A 184 -12.47 17.65 -23.87
C ALA A 184 -10.95 17.70 -23.63
N VAL A 185 -10.16 17.37 -24.66
CA VAL A 185 -8.69 17.48 -24.57
C VAL A 185 -8.30 18.95 -24.37
N GLY A 186 -7.55 19.21 -23.30
CA GLY A 186 -7.19 20.55 -22.83
C GLY A 186 -8.12 21.13 -21.76
N ASP A 187 -9.24 20.47 -21.43
CA ASP A 187 -10.10 20.90 -20.32
C ASP A 187 -9.40 20.67 -18.98
N ILE A 188 -9.65 21.60 -18.05
CA ILE A 188 -9.15 21.58 -16.68
C ILE A 188 -10.35 21.70 -15.73
N LYS A 189 -10.50 20.75 -14.80
CA LYS A 189 -11.39 20.87 -13.65
C LYS A 189 -10.55 21.12 -12.39
N THR A 190 -11.03 21.99 -11.51
CA THR A 190 -10.39 22.27 -10.21
C THR A 190 -11.42 22.08 -9.11
N PHE A 191 -11.04 21.33 -8.08
CA PHE A 191 -11.85 21.05 -6.92
C PHE A 191 -11.13 21.51 -5.65
N MET A 192 -11.92 21.76 -4.62
CA MET A 192 -11.46 22.13 -3.28
C MET A 192 -12.04 21.11 -2.30
N THR A 193 -11.23 20.55 -1.42
CA THR A 193 -11.65 19.49 -0.48
C THR A 193 -11.90 20.04 0.92
N VAL A 194 -12.79 19.35 1.64
CA VAL A 194 -12.92 19.45 3.09
C VAL A 194 -12.10 18.35 3.76
N THR A 195 -11.95 18.40 5.08
CA THR A 195 -11.39 17.31 5.89
C THR A 195 -12.54 16.53 6.52
N TRP A 196 -12.37 15.21 6.55
CA TRP A 196 -13.21 14.22 7.17
C TRP A 196 -12.46 13.62 8.36
N ASP A 197 -13.23 13.24 9.36
CA ASP A 197 -12.86 12.44 10.52
C ASP A 197 -13.35 11.02 10.17
N ALA A 198 -12.46 10.02 10.22
CA ALA A 198 -12.82 8.65 9.82
C ALA A 198 -13.83 8.02 10.80
N GLY A 199 -13.86 8.53 12.04
CA GLY A 199 -14.71 8.06 13.12
C GLY A 199 -14.16 6.77 13.74
N THR A 200 -12.84 6.56 13.68
CA THR A 200 -12.19 5.32 14.14
C THR A 200 -11.38 5.55 15.41
N GLU A 201 -10.61 6.64 15.52
CA GLU A 201 -9.86 6.99 16.74
C GLU A 201 -10.46 8.18 17.50
N ALA A 202 -10.37 8.15 18.83
CA ALA A 202 -10.74 9.28 19.67
C ALA A 202 -9.81 10.48 19.47
N ASN A 203 -10.41 11.62 19.10
CA ASN A 203 -9.79 12.94 18.97
C ASN A 203 -9.14 13.41 20.30
N THR A 204 -7.90 12.95 20.50
CA THR A 204 -7.05 13.16 21.69
C THR A 204 -5.73 13.84 21.37
N GLU A 205 -5.31 13.75 20.10
CA GLU A 205 -4.14 14.38 19.48
C GLU A 205 -2.85 14.35 20.32
N THR A 206 -2.58 13.21 20.96
CA THR A 206 -1.40 13.02 21.81
C THR A 206 -0.18 12.57 21.01
N ALA A 207 1.00 12.57 21.64
CA ALA A 207 2.21 12.00 21.03
C ALA A 207 2.08 10.48 20.73
N ALA A 208 1.16 9.80 21.40
CA ALA A 208 0.96 8.35 21.30
C ALA A 208 -0.17 7.96 20.34
N THR A 209 -1.05 8.90 19.97
CA THR A 209 -2.28 8.66 19.20
C THR A 209 -2.31 9.47 17.89
N MET A 210 -1.13 9.85 17.38
CA MET A 210 -0.98 10.48 16.05
C MET A 210 0.41 10.20 15.49
N PRO A 211 0.55 10.02 14.17
CA PRO A 211 1.86 9.95 13.54
C PRO A 211 2.46 11.36 13.41
N GLY A 212 3.55 11.44 12.64
CA GLY A 212 4.00 12.70 12.06
C GLY A 212 4.96 13.53 12.90
N PRO A 213 5.37 14.69 12.35
CA PRO A 213 6.41 15.53 12.95
C PRO A 213 6.00 16.18 14.28
N ALA A 214 4.71 16.44 14.53
CA ALA A 214 4.24 17.00 15.80
C ALA A 214 4.38 15.99 16.95
N ALA A 215 3.90 14.76 16.74
CA ALA A 215 4.06 13.66 17.71
C ALA A 215 5.55 13.31 17.91
N SER A 216 6.32 13.23 16.81
CA SER A 216 7.77 13.00 16.86
C SER A 216 8.51 14.07 17.68
N ALA A 217 8.15 15.36 17.52
CA ALA A 217 8.76 16.46 18.26
C ALA A 217 8.41 16.43 19.76
N ALA A 218 7.26 15.84 20.13
CA ALA A 218 6.87 15.58 21.50
C ALA A 218 7.45 14.26 22.08
N GLY A 219 8.22 13.50 21.31
CA GLY A 219 8.84 12.25 21.73
C GLY A 219 8.00 10.99 21.52
N GLY A 220 6.94 11.07 20.71
CA GLY A 220 6.12 9.93 20.27
C GLY A 220 6.19 9.72 18.74
N GLY A 221 5.06 9.40 18.10
CA GLY A 221 5.00 9.19 16.64
C GLY A 221 5.73 7.94 16.12
N GLY A 222 5.83 6.89 16.95
CA GLY A 222 6.38 5.58 16.57
C GLY A 222 5.31 4.61 16.03
N GLU A 223 5.62 3.31 15.94
CA GLU A 223 4.69 2.27 15.48
C GLU A 223 3.33 2.24 16.23
N ALA A 224 3.30 2.72 17.47
CA ALA A 224 2.09 2.78 18.30
C ALA A 224 1.16 3.97 17.98
N ALA A 225 1.50 4.79 16.99
CA ALA A 225 0.78 6.01 16.62
C ALA A 225 0.47 6.05 15.11
N GLY A 226 0.20 4.88 14.55
CA GLY A 226 -0.55 4.70 13.31
C GLY A 226 -1.58 3.58 13.55
N TYR A 227 -2.18 3.06 12.48
CA TYR A 227 -3.33 2.13 12.52
C TYR A 227 -3.47 1.24 13.77
N ASP A 228 -4.58 1.39 14.51
CA ASP A 228 -5.03 0.47 15.55
C ASP A 228 -6.24 -0.35 15.05
N VAL A 229 -6.34 -1.61 15.46
CA VAL A 229 -7.47 -2.49 15.16
C VAL A 229 -8.69 -2.21 16.05
N VAL A 230 -8.56 -1.34 17.06
CA VAL A 230 -9.59 -1.01 18.04
C VAL A 230 -10.13 0.39 17.78
N ARG A 231 -11.30 0.47 17.15
CA ARG A 231 -12.04 1.73 17.04
C ARG A 231 -12.55 2.19 18.41
N ASP A 232 -12.24 3.42 18.79
CA ASP A 232 -12.63 4.02 20.08
C ASP A 232 -13.30 5.42 19.99
N ASP A 233 -13.55 5.94 18.80
CA ASP A 233 -14.41 7.13 18.63
C ASP A 233 -15.88 6.85 19.02
N LEU A 234 -16.61 7.93 19.31
CA LEU A 234 -17.99 7.94 19.79
C LEU A 234 -19.03 7.52 18.75
N ALA A 235 -18.70 7.55 17.45
CA ALA A 235 -19.68 7.45 16.36
C ALA A 235 -19.50 6.25 15.41
N ASP A 236 -18.28 5.72 15.23
CA ASP A 236 -17.95 4.69 14.22
C ASP A 236 -18.50 5.03 12.81
N ALA A 237 -18.32 6.28 12.39
CA ALA A 237 -18.88 6.82 11.15
C ALA A 237 -18.10 8.02 10.61
N VAL A 238 -17.82 8.00 9.31
CA VAL A 238 -17.12 9.08 8.61
C VAL A 238 -17.95 10.36 8.66
N ARG A 239 -17.36 11.45 9.15
CA ARG A 239 -18.06 12.72 9.39
C ARG A 239 -17.19 13.93 9.05
N LEU A 240 -17.81 15.08 8.82
CA LEU A 240 -17.07 16.32 8.56
C LEU A 240 -16.20 16.67 9.80
N HIS A 241 -14.89 16.81 9.60
CA HIS A 241 -13.94 17.05 10.69
C HIS A 241 -14.15 18.45 11.28
N GLN A 242 -14.33 18.57 12.60
CA GLN A 242 -14.65 19.87 13.23
C GLN A 242 -13.41 20.75 13.46
N GLY A 243 -12.23 20.15 13.38
CA GLY A 243 -10.93 20.77 13.60
C GLY A 243 -10.17 19.98 14.66
N VAL A 244 -8.84 20.13 14.72
CA VAL A 244 -8.04 19.43 15.74
C VAL A 244 -8.16 20.10 17.11
N VAL A 245 -8.22 19.28 18.15
CA VAL A 245 -8.11 19.70 19.55
C VAL A 245 -6.66 20.04 19.84
N THR A 246 -6.42 21.31 20.20
CA THR A 246 -5.08 21.82 20.52
C THR A 246 -4.85 21.90 22.02
N SER A 247 -3.58 21.97 22.42
CA SER A 247 -3.16 22.35 23.78
C SER A 247 -3.45 23.80 24.14
N ALA A 248 -3.86 24.63 23.18
CA ALA A 248 -4.23 26.01 23.43
C ALA A 248 -5.54 26.09 24.22
N ASN A 249 -5.65 27.06 25.12
CA ASN A 249 -6.82 27.26 25.99
C ASN A 249 -7.14 26.08 26.94
N ALA A 250 -6.24 25.12 27.15
CA ALA A 250 -6.49 23.98 28.05
C ALA A 250 -6.77 24.36 29.52
N ASP A 251 -6.41 25.58 29.94
CA ASP A 251 -6.73 26.16 31.25
C ASP A 251 -8.02 27.03 31.25
N ASP A 252 -8.68 27.20 30.11
CA ASP A 252 -9.90 28.01 29.93
C ASP A 252 -11.12 27.13 29.66
N PRO A 253 -11.96 26.82 30.67
CA PRO A 253 -13.12 25.94 30.52
C PRO A 253 -14.25 26.53 29.66
N SER A 254 -14.10 27.74 29.12
CA SER A 254 -15.04 28.32 28.14
C SER A 254 -14.66 28.06 26.69
N ARG A 255 -13.53 27.38 26.43
CA ARG A 255 -12.99 27.11 25.11
C ARG A 255 -12.56 25.65 24.98
N GLU A 256 -12.48 25.17 23.75
CA GLU A 256 -11.85 23.89 23.45
C GLU A 256 -10.34 23.98 23.69
N GLY A 257 -9.81 22.97 24.39
CA GLY A 257 -8.39 22.78 24.61
C GLY A 257 -8.11 21.53 25.44
N LEU A 258 -7.08 20.77 25.10
CA LEU A 258 -6.70 19.53 25.81
C LEU A 258 -5.22 19.58 26.18
N SER A 259 -4.90 19.57 27.47
CA SER A 259 -3.52 19.72 27.98
C SER A 259 -2.58 18.57 27.62
N THR A 260 -3.12 17.43 27.16
CA THR A 260 -2.36 16.28 26.65
C THR A 260 -2.16 16.28 25.14
N SER A 261 -2.84 17.17 24.40
CA SER A 261 -2.63 17.32 22.96
C SER A 261 -1.23 17.89 22.70
N VAL A 262 -0.54 17.36 21.69
CA VAL A 262 0.77 17.89 21.25
C VAL A 262 0.63 18.98 20.19
N LEU A 263 -0.60 19.25 19.74
CA LEU A 263 -0.87 20.24 18.72
C LEU A 263 -1.00 21.63 19.34
N THR A 264 -0.36 22.60 18.68
CA THR A 264 -0.57 24.03 18.89
C THR A 264 -1.52 24.60 17.83
N GLU A 265 -2.00 25.84 18.01
CA GLU A 265 -2.84 26.56 17.03
C GLU A 265 -2.31 26.56 15.58
N ALA A 266 -1.00 26.39 15.38
CA ALA A 266 -0.42 26.27 14.04
C ALA A 266 -0.92 25.03 13.26
N HIS A 267 -1.39 23.99 13.94
CA HIS A 267 -1.87 22.75 13.33
C HIS A 267 -3.37 22.77 13.01
N ARG A 268 -4.11 23.80 13.48
CA ARG A 268 -5.49 24.01 13.06
C ARG A 268 -5.55 24.30 11.56
N PHE A 269 -6.64 23.86 10.95
CA PHE A 269 -6.92 24.02 9.54
C PHE A 269 -8.37 24.44 9.35
N ASP A 270 -8.58 25.35 8.40
CA ASP A 270 -9.90 25.70 7.88
C ASP A 270 -10.11 25.00 6.53
N PHE A 271 -11.36 24.94 6.06
CA PHE A 271 -11.64 24.49 4.70
C PHE A 271 -11.46 25.63 3.68
N PRO A 272 -10.91 25.35 2.49
CA PRO A 272 -10.49 24.04 2.01
C PRO A 272 -9.07 23.65 2.42
N THR A 273 -8.85 22.37 2.72
CA THR A 273 -7.54 21.84 3.11
C THR A 273 -6.68 21.42 1.93
N SER A 274 -7.27 20.94 0.83
CA SER A 274 -6.57 20.71 -0.44
C SER A 274 -7.25 21.38 -1.63
N ARG A 275 -6.46 21.58 -2.68
CA ARG A 275 -6.94 21.83 -4.05
C ARG A 275 -6.47 20.68 -4.94
N VAL A 276 -7.39 20.06 -5.65
CA VAL A 276 -7.11 19.04 -6.67
C VAL A 276 -7.38 19.63 -8.05
N VAL A 277 -6.44 19.48 -8.97
CA VAL A 277 -6.59 19.88 -10.37
C VAL A 277 -6.50 18.62 -11.23
N ILE A 278 -7.44 18.43 -12.15
CA ILE A 278 -7.37 17.39 -13.18
C ILE A 278 -7.43 18.04 -14.56
N THR A 279 -6.55 17.60 -15.46
CA THR A 279 -6.46 18.06 -16.84
C THR A 279 -6.58 16.87 -17.78
N ARG A 280 -7.43 16.92 -18.79
CA ARG A 280 -7.41 15.92 -19.87
C ARG A 280 -6.35 16.28 -20.89
N THR A 281 -5.34 15.44 -21.09
CA THR A 281 -4.19 15.68 -21.97
C THR A 281 -4.27 14.90 -23.30
N ARG A 282 -5.10 13.86 -23.38
CA ARG A 282 -5.43 13.08 -24.59
C ARG A 282 -6.85 12.54 -24.47
#